data_AF-A0A3G8WFF5-F1
#
_entry.id   AF-A0A3G8WFF5-F1
#
_cell.length_a   1.000
_cell.length_b   1.000
_cell.length_c   1.000
_cell.angle_alpha   90.00
_cell.angle_beta   90.00
_cell.angle_gamma   90.00
#
_symmetry.space_group_name_H-M   'P 1'
#
loop_
_entity.id
_entity.type
_entity.pdbx_description
1 polymer ?
#
loop_
_entity_poly.entity_id
_entity_poly.type
_entity_poly.pdbx_seq_one_letter_code
_entity_poly.pdbx_strand_id
1 'polypeptide(L)' 'MSMDDFLWKCPYKKYLGIECFGCGAQTALLELLKGNFGKAFQTYPAIYTLILLAIVGLIYFLTKKRSTKN' A
#
# COMPACT_ATOMS: atom_id res chain seq x y z
N MET A 1 6.64 13.45 -23.84
CA MET A 1 6.55 12.04 -23.37
C MET A 1 6.19 12.09 -21.90
N SER A 2 4.95 11.76 -21.58
CA SER A 2 4.39 11.84 -20.23
C SER A 2 4.90 10.69 -19.37
N MET A 3 5.28 11.01 -18.13
CA MET A 3 5.77 10.07 -17.11
C MET A 3 4.72 9.04 -16.66
N ASP A 4 3.53 9.06 -17.26
CA ASP A 4 2.42 8.15 -16.99
C ASP A 4 2.52 6.81 -17.72
N ASP A 5 3.37 6.70 -18.75
CA ASP A 5 3.55 5.45 -19.52
C ASP A 5 4.54 4.47 -18.86
N PHE A 6 5.37 4.96 -17.93
CA PHE A 6 6.32 4.13 -17.16
C PHE A 6 5.79 3.72 -15.78
N LEU A 7 4.65 4.27 -15.34
CA LEU A 7 3.91 3.69 -14.23
C LEU A 7 3.37 2.35 -14.70
N TRP A 8 4.16 1.29 -14.49
CA TRP A 8 3.81 -0.12 -14.70
C TRP A 8 2.30 -0.32 -14.59
N LYS A 9 1.60 -0.35 -15.73
CA LYS A 9 0.26 -0.98 -15.77
C LYS A 9 0.53 -2.40 -15.30
N CYS A 10 0.16 -2.73 -14.05
CA CYS A 10 0.56 -4.00 -13.41
C CYS A 10 0.38 -5.09 -14.47
N PRO A 11 1.40 -5.88 -14.83
CA PRO A 11 1.29 -6.85 -15.93
C PRO A 11 0.09 -7.79 -15.70
N TYR A 12 -0.24 -8.04 -14.43
CA TYR A 12 -1.47 -8.71 -13.98
C TYR A 12 -2.77 -8.08 -14.50
N LYS A 13 -2.90 -6.75 -14.61
CA LYS A 13 -4.08 -6.10 -15.17
C LYS A 13 -4.23 -6.37 -16.68
N LYS A 14 -3.10 -6.50 -17.39
CA LYS A 14 -3.09 -6.82 -18.84
C LYS A 14 -3.30 -8.30 -19.12
N TYR A 15 -2.74 -9.19 -18.29
CA TYR A 15 -2.78 -10.64 -18.50
C TYR A 15 -3.92 -11.35 -17.75
N LEU A 16 -4.32 -10.86 -16.59
CA LEU A 16 -5.28 -11.51 -15.68
C LEU A 16 -6.53 -10.65 -15.41
N GLY A 17 -6.56 -9.39 -15.85
CA GLY A 17 -7.72 -8.49 -15.66
C GLY A 17 -7.96 -8.04 -14.21
N ILE A 18 -7.15 -8.52 -13.27
CA ILE A 18 -7.20 -8.21 -11.84
C ILE A 18 -5.95 -7.44 -11.43
N GLU A 19 -6.13 -6.46 -10.55
CA GLU A 19 -5.00 -5.73 -9.97
C GLU A 19 -4.32 -6.61 -8.92
N CYS A 20 -2.99 -6.69 -9.02
CA CYS A 20 -2.15 -7.42 -8.09
C CYS A 20 -2.18 -6.75 -6.70
N PHE A 21 -2.12 -7.53 -5.61
CA PHE A 21 -2.11 -7.01 -4.23
C PHE A 21 -1.06 -5.91 -3.99
N GLY A 22 0.08 -5.99 -4.69
CA GLY A 22 1.15 -4.98 -4.63
C GLY A 22 0.79 -3.65 -5.32
N CYS A 23 0.39 -3.66 -6.59
CA CYS A 23 0.06 -2.40 -7.29
C CYS A 23 -1.25 -1.80 -6.77
N GLY A 24 -2.23 -2.61 -6.39
CA GLY A 24 -3.46 -2.12 -5.75
C GLY A 24 -3.17 -1.36 -4.46
N ALA A 25 -2.22 -1.85 -3.65
CA ALA A 25 -1.75 -1.14 -2.46
C ALA A 25 -1.02 0.17 -2.78
N GLN A 26 -0.18 0.19 -3.82
CA GLN A 26 0.51 1.41 -4.27
C GLN A 26 -0.48 2.47 -4.77
N THR A 27 -1.48 2.07 -5.58
CA THR A 27 -2.53 2.97 -6.09
C THR A 27 -3.41 3.49 -4.97
N ALA A 28 -3.82 2.63 -4.03
CA ALA A 28 -4.58 3.05 -2.86
C ALA A 28 -3.79 4.03 -1.99
N LEU A 29 -2.47 3.82 -1.82
CA LEU A 29 -1.60 4.76 -1.10
C LEU A 29 -1.47 6.10 -1.83
N LEU A 30 -1.36 6.09 -3.16
CA LEU A 30 -1.35 7.31 -3.99
C LEU A 30 -2.67 8.08 -3.91
N GLU A 31 -3.81 7.39 -3.92
CA GLU A 31 -5.12 8.04 -3.73
C GLU A 31 -5.30 8.57 -2.30
N LEU A 32 -4.78 7.87 -1.28
CA LEU A 32 -4.71 8.38 0.10
C LEU A 32 -3.87 9.67 0.18
N LEU A 33 -2.69 9.70 -0.45
CA LEU A 33 -1.82 10.88 -0.51
C LEU A 33 -2.47 12.06 -1.26
N LYS A 34 -3.32 11.77 -2.25
CA LYS A 34 -4.14 12.77 -2.95
C LYS A 34 -5.36 13.24 -2.13
N GLY A 35 -5.66 12.61 -0.99
CA GLY A 35 -6.83 12.91 -0.15
C GLY A 35 -8.13 12.24 -0.61
N ASN A 36 -8.07 11.32 -1.58
CA ASN A 36 -9.22 10.58 -2.09
C ASN A 36 -9.44 9.28 -1.30
N PHE A 37 -9.88 9.41 -0.05
CA PHE A 37 -10.17 8.27 0.84
C PHE A 37 -11.24 7.32 0.28
N GLY A 38 -12.23 7.85 -0.47
CA GLY A 38 -13.29 7.05 -1.08
C GLY A 38 -12.80 6.14 -2.21
N LYS A 39 -11.95 6.66 -3.11
CA LYS A 39 -11.33 5.84 -4.17
C LYS A 39 -10.35 4.84 -3.59
N ALA A 40 -9.56 5.22 -2.58
CA ALA A 40 -8.66 4.29 -1.90
C ALA A 40 -9.41 3.10 -1.28
N PHE A 41 -10.57 3.35 -0.67
CA PHE A 41 -11.41 2.29 -0.10
C PHE A 41 -12.03 1.37 -1.17
N GLN A 42 -12.42 1.92 -2.33
CA GLN A 42 -12.95 1.11 -3.44
C GLN A 42 -11.88 0.26 -4.13
N THR A 43 -10.68 0.81 -4.33
CA THR A 43 -9.57 0.10 -4.99
C THR A 43 -8.99 -0.99 -4.09
N TYR A 44 -8.73 -0.68 -2.82
CA TYR A 44 -8.16 -1.64 -1.89
C TYR A 44 -8.58 -1.34 -0.44
N PRO A 45 -9.74 -1.84 0.02
CA PRO A 45 -10.24 -1.56 1.37
C PRO A 45 -9.29 -2.08 2.46
N ALA A 46 -8.52 -3.13 2.16
CA ALA A 46 -7.51 -3.69 3.06
C ALA A 46 -6.26 -2.79 3.23
N ILE A 47 -6.17 -1.64 2.57
CA ILE A 47 -5.06 -0.70 2.78
C ILE A 47 -5.02 -0.22 4.24
N TYR A 48 -6.19 0.02 4.84
CA TYR A 48 -6.31 0.53 6.21
C TYR A 48 -5.85 -0.50 7.24
N THR A 49 -6.20 -1.78 7.03
CA THR A 49 -5.77 -2.86 7.92
C THR A 49 -4.27 -3.14 7.78
N LEU A 50 -3.72 -3.05 6.57
CA LEU A 50 -2.27 -3.15 6.35
C LEU A 50 -1.49 -2.03 7.01
N ILE A 51 -1.97 -0.78 6.92
CA ILE A 51 -1.35 0.37 7.59
C ILE A 51 -1.34 0.16 9.11
N LEU A 52 -2.46 -0.28 9.68
CA LEU A 52 -2.56 -0.58 11.11
C LEU A 52 -1.59 -1.68 11.53
N LEU A 53 -1.52 -2.78 10.77
CA LEU A 53 -0.59 -3.87 11.03
C LEU A 53 0.87 -3.41 10.95
N ALA A 54 1.21 -2.57 9.97
CA ALA A 54 2.54 -2.00 9.83
C ALA A 54 2.92 -1.12 11.03
N ILE A 55 1.99 -0.29 11.53
CA ILE A 55 2.20 0.55 12.72
C ILE A 55 2.40 -0.31 13.96
N VAL A 56 1.51 -1.29 14.20
CA VAL A 56 1.62 -2.19 15.35
C VAL A 56 2.92 -3.01 15.30
N GLY A 57 3.28 -3.53 14.12
CA GLY A 57 4.54 -4.24 13.90
C GLY A 57 5.77 -3.36 14.14
N LEU A 58 5.72 -2.09 13.68
CA LEU A 58 6.80 -1.13 13.93
C LEU A 58 6.94 -0.83 15.43
N ILE A 59 5.84 -0.59 16.14
CA ILE A 59 5.84 -0.38 17.60
C ILE A 59 6.41 -1.61 18.32
N TYR A 60 5.98 -2.82 17.93
CA TYR A 60 6.50 -4.07 18.47
C TYR A 60 8.01 -4.21 18.25
N PHE A 61 8.51 -3.90 17.06
CA PHE A 61 9.94 -3.98 16.76
C PHE A 61 10.76 -2.92 17.51
N LEU A 62 10.24 -1.69 17.62
CA LEU A 62 10.88 -0.60 18.38
C LEU A 62 10.92 -0.89 19.88
N THR A 63 9.85 -1.45 20.46
CA THR A 63 9.82 -1.87 21.87
C THR A 63 10.74 -3.07 22.13
N LYS A 64 10.77 -4.06 21.24
CA LYS A 64 11.72 -5.19 21.32
C LYS A 64 13.17 -4.73 21.25
N LYS A 65 13.50 -3.78 20.37
CA LYS A 65 14.87 -3.23 20.27
C LYS A 65 15.33 -2.54 21.56
N ARG A 66 14.41 -1.98 22.37
CA ARG A 66 14.75 -1.44 23.69
C ARG A 66 15.10 -2.53 24.71
N SER A 67 14.54 -3.74 24.61
CA SER A 67 14.76 -4.82 25.60
C SER A 67 16.10 -5.54 25.45
N THR A 68 16.74 -5.49 24.27
CA THR A 68 18.05 -6.14 24.02
C THR A 68 19.24 -5.25 24.38
N LYS A 69 19.01 -3.96 24.66
CA LYS A 69 20.08 -3.00 24.95
C LYS A 69 20.25 -2.66 26.43
N ASN A 70 19.67 -3.44 27.35
CA ASN A 70 19.78 -3.29 28.80
C ASN A 70 20.32 -4.56 29.43
#